data_AF-A0A521LTN2-F1
#
_entry.id   AF-A0A521LTN2-F1
#
_cell.length_a   1.000
_cell.length_b   1.000
_cell.length_c   1.000
_cell.angle_alpha   90.00
_cell.angle_beta   90.00
_cell.angle_gamma   90.00
#
_symmetry.space_group_name_H-M   'P 1'
#
loop_
_entity.id
_entity.type
_entity.pdbx_description
1 polymer ?
#
loop_
_entity_poly.entity_id
_entity_poly.type
_entity_poly.pdbx_seq_one_letter_code
_entity_poly.pdbx_strand_id
1 'polypeptide(L)' 'MTAFAKANEGVWSKAEQLARRVYHLTTTPMRSENHPTWDPGWRAAIEEAFLAIGSGDEQRMDDALVRLDRLARTL' A
#
# COMPACT_ATOMS: atom_id res chain seq x y z
N MET A 1 23.44 22.50 -2.58
CA MET A 1 22.15 21.86 -2.24
C MET A 1 21.65 21.15 -3.49
N THR A 2 21.82 19.83 -3.53
CA THR A 2 21.58 18.98 -4.70
C THR A 2 20.08 18.91 -5.04
N ALA A 3 19.77 19.00 -6.33
CA ALA A 3 18.41 18.97 -6.88
C ALA A 3 17.57 17.75 -6.44
N PHE A 4 18.22 16.68 -5.95
CA PHE A 4 17.57 15.52 -5.33
C PHE A 4 16.71 15.87 -4.10
N ALA A 5 17.10 16.86 -3.30
CA ALA A 5 16.34 17.24 -2.12
C ALA A 5 15.05 18.03 -2.47
N LYS A 6 15.05 18.77 -3.60
CA LYS A 6 13.92 19.61 -4.02
C LYS A 6 12.81 18.86 -4.75
N ALA A 7 13.08 17.68 -5.29
CA ALA A 7 12.03 16.85 -5.90
C ALA A 7 11.06 16.23 -4.86
N ASN A 8 11.43 16.28 -3.57
CA ASN A 8 10.79 15.53 -2.50
C ASN A 8 9.88 16.36 -1.58
N GLU A 9 9.69 17.67 -1.85
CA GLU A 9 8.91 18.59 -0.99
C GLU A 9 7.38 18.49 -1.16
N GLY A 10 6.86 17.51 -1.90
CA GLY A 10 5.40 17.33 -2.05
C GLY A 10 4.94 15.96 -2.55
N VAL A 11 5.84 15.06 -2.90
CA VAL A 11 5.52 13.72 -3.39
C VAL A 11 6.13 12.71 -2.43
N TRP A 12 5.26 11.95 -1.77
CA TRP A 12 5.64 10.85 -0.91
C TRP A 12 6.40 9.82 -1.76
N SER A 13 7.46 9.21 -1.23
CA SER A 13 8.08 8.08 -1.92
C SER A 13 7.03 6.98 -2.13
N LYS A 14 7.12 6.20 -3.22
CA LYS A 14 6.15 5.13 -3.53
C LYS A 14 5.97 4.15 -2.37
N ALA A 15 7.07 3.81 -1.70
CA ALA A 15 7.07 2.97 -0.51
C ALA A 15 6.21 3.56 0.62
N GLU A 16 6.32 4.87 0.84
CA GLU A 16 5.57 5.57 1.88
C GLU A 16 4.07 5.67 1.55
N GLN A 17 3.73 5.91 0.28
CA GLN A 17 2.34 5.89 -0.20
C GLN A 17 1.70 4.51 0.03
N LEU A 18 2.41 3.45 -0.35
CA LEU A 18 1.97 2.07 -0.20
C LEU A 18 1.81 1.68 1.29
N ALA A 19 2.80 2.01 2.13
CA ALA A 19 2.73 1.75 3.57
C ALA A 19 1.53 2.44 4.24
N ARG A 20 1.25 3.70 3.87
CA ARG A 20 0.08 4.43 4.36
C ARG A 20 -1.23 3.82 3.91
N ARG A 21 -1.29 3.36 2.66
CA ARG A 21 -2.50 2.74 2.12
C ARG A 21 -2.81 1.44 2.86
N VAL A 22 -1.80 0.59 3.07
CA VAL A 22 -1.94 -0.61 3.91
C VAL A 22 -2.41 -0.23 5.31
N TYR A 23 -1.74 0.71 5.98
CA TYR A 23 -2.13 1.16 7.32
C TYR A 23 -3.60 1.60 7.39
N HIS A 24 -4.06 2.43 6.45
CA HIS A 24 -5.44 2.90 6.44
C HIS A 24 -6.44 1.76 6.24
N LEU A 25 -6.13 0.80 5.36
CA LEU A 25 -6.99 -0.35 5.07
C LEU A 25 -7.01 -1.37 6.22
N THR A 26 -5.93 -1.51 6.98
CA THR A 26 -5.85 -2.44 8.11
C THR A 26 -6.33 -1.82 9.42
N THR A 27 -6.17 -0.51 9.63
CA THR A 27 -6.55 0.12 10.92
C THR A 27 -7.98 0.62 10.97
N THR A 28 -8.56 1.04 9.84
CA THR A 28 -9.92 1.60 9.83
C THR A 28 -11.01 0.54 10.07
N PRO A 29 -10.85 -0.73 9.66
CA PRO A 29 -11.96 -1.67 9.79
C PRO A 29 -11.66 -3.08 10.37
N MET A 30 -10.49 -3.34 10.96
CA MET A 30 -10.19 -4.59 11.69
C MET A 30 -11.00 -4.79 13.00
N ARG A 31 -12.25 -4.29 13.07
CA ARG A 31 -13.15 -4.41 14.23
C ARG A 31 -14.09 -5.62 14.15
N SER A 32 -14.11 -6.39 13.06
CA SER A 32 -15.01 -7.54 12.87
C SER A 32 -14.33 -8.65 12.04
N GLU A 33 -14.52 -9.92 12.44
CA GLU A 33 -14.06 -11.11 11.70
C GLU A 33 -14.70 -11.25 10.31
N ASN A 34 -15.86 -10.61 10.10
CA ASN A 34 -16.51 -10.54 8.79
C ASN A 34 -15.96 -9.41 7.89
N HIS A 35 -14.94 -8.68 8.34
CA HIS A 35 -14.39 -7.61 7.53
C HIS A 35 -13.63 -8.20 6.33
N PRO A 36 -13.83 -7.70 5.08
CA PRO A 36 -13.23 -8.33 3.90
C PRO A 36 -11.69 -8.33 3.91
N THR A 37 -11.02 -7.55 4.76
CA THR A 37 -9.57 -7.66 4.96
C THR A 37 -9.11 -9.00 5.56
N TRP A 38 -10.02 -9.80 6.11
CA TRP A 38 -9.78 -11.19 6.53
C TRP A 38 -9.92 -12.20 5.38
N ASP A 39 -10.39 -11.78 4.21
CA ASP A 39 -10.42 -12.60 3.00
C ASP A 39 -8.98 -12.96 2.56
N PRO A 40 -8.74 -14.20 2.10
CA PRO A 40 -7.41 -14.62 1.63
C PRO A 40 -6.82 -13.73 0.54
N GLY A 41 -7.65 -13.17 -0.35
CA GLY A 41 -7.20 -12.27 -1.42
C GLY A 41 -6.70 -10.93 -0.89
N TRP A 42 -7.31 -10.42 0.18
CA TRP A 42 -6.84 -9.23 0.88
C TRP A 42 -5.51 -9.45 1.61
N ARG A 43 -5.38 -10.59 2.30
CA ARG A 43 -4.13 -10.96 2.97
C ARG A 43 -2.97 -11.05 1.99
N ALA A 44 -3.18 -11.74 0.86
CA ALA A 44 -2.18 -11.87 -0.18
C ALA A 44 -1.76 -10.50 -0.77
N ALA A 45 -2.71 -9.58 -0.96
CA ALA A 45 -2.41 -8.24 -1.46
C ALA A 45 -1.60 -7.39 -0.47
N ILE A 46 -1.87 -7.52 0.83
CA ILE A 46 -1.09 -6.84 1.88
C ILE A 46 0.34 -7.41 1.96
N GLU A 47 0.49 -8.73 1.88
CA GLU A 47 1.81 -9.38 1.85
C GLU A 47 2.62 -8.96 0.61
N GLU A 48 1.98 -8.93 -0.57
CA GLU A 48 2.57 -8.46 -1.82
C GLU A 48 3.03 -7.00 -1.72
N ALA A 49 2.27 -6.13 -1.04
CA ALA A 49 2.66 -4.75 -0.80
C ALA A 49 3.93 -4.63 0.05
N PHE A 50 4.08 -5.43 1.11
CA PHE A 50 5.32 -5.43 1.90
C PHE A 50 6.51 -5.97 1.13
N LEU A 51 6.31 -7.01 0.30
CA LEU A 51 7.35 -7.53 -0.59
C LEU A 51 7.78 -6.49 -1.63
N ALA A 52 6.84 -5.72 -2.18
CA ALA A 52 7.13 -4.64 -3.11
C ALA A 52 7.97 -3.54 -2.42
N ILE A 53 7.59 -3.11 -1.21
CA ILE A 53 8.36 -2.16 -0.39
C ILE A 53 9.78 -2.67 -0.17
N GLY A 54 9.93 -3.92 0.30
CA GLY A 54 11.24 -4.52 0.60
C GLY A 54 12.12 -4.72 -0.63
N SER A 55 11.54 -4.80 -1.83
CA SER A 55 12.28 -4.95 -3.08
C SER A 55 12.91 -3.66 -3.59
N GLY A 56 12.41 -2.48 -3.17
CA GLY A 56 12.85 -1.19 -3.71
C GLY A 56 12.42 -0.90 -5.15
N ASP A 57 11.65 -1.79 -5.79
CA ASP A 57 11.15 -1.64 -7.15
C ASP A 57 9.87 -0.77 -7.17
N GLU A 58 9.98 0.44 -7.73
CA GLU A 58 8.87 1.38 -7.80
C GLU A 58 7.69 0.87 -8.64
N GLN A 59 7.94 0.11 -9.71
CA GLN A 59 6.87 -0.43 -10.55
C GLN A 59 6.06 -1.46 -9.77
N ARG A 60 6.74 -2.32 -9.01
CA ARG A 60 6.04 -3.29 -8.14
C ARG A 60 5.24 -2.60 -7.04
N MET A 61 5.73 -1.49 -6.50
CA MET A 61 4.97 -0.70 -5.53
C MET A 61 3.71 -0.07 -6.16
N ASP A 62 3.80 0.39 -7.41
CA ASP A 62 2.64 0.91 -8.14
C ASP A 62 1.60 -0.16 -8.45
N ASP A 63 2.04 -1.33 -8.91
CA ASP A 63 1.14 -2.46 -9.16
C ASP A 63 0.44 -2.90 -7.87
N ALA A 64 1.16 -2.94 -6.74
CA ALA A 64 0.60 -3.25 -5.42
C ALA A 64 -0.40 -2.19 -4.95
N LEU A 65 -0.12 -0.90 -5.17
CA LEU A 65 -1.04 0.20 -4.89
C LEU A 65 -2.35 0.04 -5.67
N VAL A 66 -2.26 -0.18 -6.99
CA VAL A 66 -3.42 -0.38 -7.87
C VAL A 66 -4.26 -1.58 -7.41
N ARG A 67 -3.60 -2.67 -7.02
CA ARG A 67 -4.26 -3.87 -6.52
C ARG A 67 -5.04 -3.60 -5.23
N LEU A 68 -4.41 -2.96 -4.24
CA LEU A 68 -5.07 -2.59 -2.98
C LEU A 68 -6.23 -1.64 -3.21
N ASP A 69 -6.10 -0.68 -4.13
CA ASP A 69 -7.20 0.23 -4.47
C ASP A 69 -8.37 -0.45 -5.17
N ARG A 70 -8.11 -1.45 -6.02
CA ARG A 70 -9.18 -2.25 -6.62
C ARG A 70 -9.92 -3.04 -5.54
N LEU A 71 -9.20 -3.68 -4.63
CA LEU A 71 -9.80 -4.43 -3.53
C LEU A 71 -10.59 -3.51 -2.60
N ALA A 72 -10.08 -2.32 -2.26
CA ALA A 72 -10.76 -1.37 -1.40
C ALA A 72 -12.14 -0.91 -1.94
N ARG A 73 -12.38 -1.03 -3.25
CA ARG A 73 -13.69 -0.72 -3.87
C ARG A 73 -14.71 -1.84 -3.73
N THR A 74 -14.30 -3.01 -3.23
CA THR A 74 -15.21 -4.14 -2.94
C THR A 74 -15.63 -4.18 -1.47
N LEU A 75 -15.16 -3.23 -0.66
CA LEU A 75 -15.62 -2.97 0.71
C LEU A 75 -16.89 -2.11 0.66
#